data_AF-A0A1I3M3Q3-F1
#
_entry.id   AF-A0A1I3M3Q3-F1
#
_cell.length_a   1.000
_cell.length_b   1.000
_cell.length_c   1.000
_cell.angle_alpha   90.00
_cell.angle_beta   90.00
_cell.angle_gamma   90.00
#
_symmetry.space_group_name_H-M   'P 1'
#
loop_
_entity.id
_entity.type
_entity.pdbx_description
1 polymer ?
#
loop_
_entity_poly.entity_id
_entity_poly.type
_entity_poly.pdbx_seq_one_letter_code
_entity_poly.pdbx_strand_id
1 'polypeptide(L)'
;MKRGIKDFIVKFFFCVFVLAIPAVLCLYAAQARRYMALTNEIRELEKKQEKLIEENKKLVSDIAVLSSADRIEKIAVEELGMHKAETEDIVRVEMTGEKK
;
A
#
# COMPACT_ATOMS: atom_id res chain seq x y z
N MET A 1 -70.51 18.06 -3.68
CA MET A 1 -69.33 18.34 -2.82
C MET A 1 -68.21 17.28 -2.87
N LYS A 2 -68.45 16.03 -3.30
CA LYS A 2 -67.38 14.98 -3.31
C LYS A 2 -66.37 15.07 -4.47
N ARG A 3 -66.72 15.76 -5.57
CA ARG A 3 -65.88 15.85 -6.79
C ARG A 3 -64.66 16.77 -6.62
N GLY A 4 -64.87 17.98 -6.08
CA GLY A 4 -63.79 18.96 -5.87
C GLY A 4 -62.70 18.52 -4.89
N ILE A 5 -63.06 17.75 -3.85
CA ILE A 5 -62.08 17.18 -2.90
C ILE A 5 -61.20 16.14 -3.60
N LYS A 6 -61.79 15.29 -4.45
CA LYS A 6 -61.04 14.29 -5.21
C LYS A 6 -60.05 14.93 -6.18
N ASP A 7 -60.47 16.00 -6.85
CA ASP A 7 -59.61 16.74 -7.79
C ASP A 7 -58.47 17.47 -7.07
N PHE A 8 -58.72 17.99 -5.86
CA PHE A 8 -57.68 18.61 -5.03
C PHE A 8 -56.64 17.59 -4.56
N ILE A 9 -57.08 16.40 -4.14
CA ILE A 9 -56.18 15.30 -3.74
C ILE A 9 -55.31 14.86 -4.92
N VAL A 10 -55.88 14.68 -6.11
CA VAL A 10 -55.12 14.26 -7.30
C VAL A 10 -54.06 15.31 -7.68
N LYS A 11 -54.40 16.59 -7.65
CA LYS A 11 -53.45 17.68 -7.93
C LYS A 11 -52.33 17.76 -6.89
N PHE A 12 -52.66 17.54 -5.62
CA PHE A 12 -51.65 17.49 -4.54
C PHE A 12 -50.67 16.34 -4.75
N PHE A 13 -51.15 15.12 -5.01
CA PHE A 13 -50.30 13.97 -5.30
C PHE A 13 -49.43 14.18 -6.55
N PHE A 14 -49.99 14.79 -7.61
CA PHE A 14 -49.22 15.11 -8.81
C PHE A 14 -48.07 16.08 -8.51
N CYS A 15 -48.34 17.13 -7.71
CA CYS A 15 -47.31 18.11 -7.32
C CYS A 15 -46.20 17.46 -6.46
N VAL A 16 -46.59 16.58 -5.53
CA VAL A 16 -45.63 15.79 -4.73
C VAL A 16 -44.78 14.89 -5.63
N PHE A 17 -45.36 14.24 -6.63
CA PHE A 17 -44.63 13.37 -7.56
C PHE A 17 -43.63 14.15 -8.41
N VAL A 18 -44.02 15.33 -8.89
CA VAL A 18 -43.15 16.22 -9.68
C VAL A 18 -41.98 16.73 -8.84
N LEU A 19 -42.21 17.02 -7.54
CA LEU A 19 -41.15 17.44 -6.61
C LEU A 19 -40.29 16.27 -6.10
N ALA A 20 -40.82 15.05 -6.08
CA ALA A 20 -40.10 13.88 -5.62
C ALA A 20 -38.89 13.54 -6.52
N ILE A 21 -39.03 13.69 -7.84
CA ILE A 21 -37.94 13.42 -8.80
C ILE A 21 -36.70 14.30 -8.54
N PRO A 22 -36.78 15.64 -8.53
CA PRO A 22 -35.62 16.49 -8.24
C PRO A 22 -35.13 16.31 -6.81
N ALA A 23 -36.01 16.05 -5.84
CA ALA A 23 -35.60 15.78 -4.46
C ALA A 23 -34.74 14.51 -4.35
N VAL A 24 -35.12 13.42 -5.03
CA VAL A 24 -34.33 12.17 -5.07
C VAL A 24 -32.98 12.39 -5.75
N LEU A 25 -32.92 13.16 -6.84
CA LEU A 25 -31.67 13.50 -7.50
C LEU A 25 -30.74 14.31 -6.60
N CYS A 26 -31.27 15.28 -5.85
CA CYS A 26 -30.49 16.04 -4.87
C CYS A 26 -29.96 15.14 -3.75
N LEU A 27 -30.78 14.23 -3.23
CA LEU A 27 -30.35 13.25 -2.22
C LEU A 27 -29.27 12.31 -2.77
N TYR A 28 -29.41 11.84 -4.01
CA TYR A 28 -28.42 11.00 -4.65
C TYR A 28 -27.09 11.72 -4.84
N ALA A 29 -27.11 12.97 -5.29
CA ALA A 29 -25.91 13.80 -5.42
C ALA A 29 -25.22 14.04 -4.07
N ALA A 30 -26.00 14.29 -3.01
CA ALA A 30 -25.46 14.45 -1.65
C ALA A 30 -24.81 13.16 -1.13
N GLN A 31 -25.43 12.00 -1.38
CA GLN A 31 -24.85 10.70 -1.05
C GLN A 31 -23.57 10.43 -1.85
N ALA A 32 -23.59 10.66 -3.17
CA ALA A 32 -22.43 10.44 -4.03
C ALA A 32 -21.20 11.24 -3.57
N ARG A 33 -21.38 12.49 -3.12
CA ARG A 33 -20.30 13.31 -2.56
C ARG A 33 -19.69 12.69 -1.30
N ARG A 34 -20.51 12.15 -0.39
CA ARG A 34 -20.03 11.48 0.84
C ARG A 34 -19.29 10.18 0.51
N TYR A 35 -19.82 9.41 -0.43
CA TYR A 35 -19.15 8.19 -0.90
C TYR A 35 -17.81 8.48 -1.56
N MET A 36 -17.72 9.51 -2.41
CA MET A 36 -16.45 9.91 -3.03
C MET A 36 -15.37 10.28 -2.01
N ALA A 37 -15.73 11.02 -0.96
CA ALA A 37 -14.78 11.37 0.09
C ALA A 37 -14.24 10.12 0.81
N LEU A 38 -15.14 9.20 1.16
CA LEU A 38 -14.78 7.95 1.83
C LEU A 38 -13.93 7.03 0.93
N THR A 39 -14.27 6.92 -0.36
CA THR A 39 -13.48 6.12 -1.32
C THR A 39 -12.08 6.68 -1.51
N ASN A 40 -11.92 8.01 -1.51
CA ASN A 40 -10.59 8.61 -1.60
C ASN A 40 -9.75 8.32 -0.36
N GLU A 41 -10.34 8.38 0.83
CA GLU A 41 -9.64 8.04 2.08
C GLU A 41 -9.18 6.57 2.09
N ILE A 42 -10.04 5.65 1.65
CA ILE A 42 -9.69 4.22 1.48
C ILE A 42 -8.50 4.06 0.52
N ARG A 43 -8.54 4.72 -0.65
CA ARG A 43 -7.43 4.63 -1.63
C ARG A 43 -6.12 5.18 -1.09
N GLU A 44 -6.16 6.26 -0.31
CA GLU A 44 -4.96 6.81 0.31
C GLU A 44 -4.41 5.89 1.40
N LEU A 45 -5.29 5.20 2.14
CA LEU A 45 -4.88 4.18 3.11
C LEU A 45 -4.28 2.94 2.42
N GLU A 46 -4.87 2.48 1.32
CA GLU A 46 -4.36 1.35 0.53
C GLU A 46 -2.95 1.65 -0.01
N LYS A 47 -2.71 2.83 -0.58
CA LYS A 47 -1.37 3.25 -1.03
C LYS A 47 -0.35 3.28 0.11
N LYS A 48 -0.76 3.77 1.29
CA LYS A 48 0.12 3.77 2.47
C LYS A 48 0.45 2.34 2.91
N GLN A 49 -0.52 1.45 2.89
CA GLN A 49 -0.31 0.04 3.23
C GLN A 49 0.66 -0.62 2.25
N GLU A 50 0.50 -0.42 0.95
CA GLU A 50 1.40 -0.94 -0.08
C GLU A 50 2.83 -0.46 0.13
N LYS A 51 3.00 0.85 0.35
CA LYS A 51 4.32 1.45 0.63
C LYS A 51 4.97 0.84 1.88
N LEU A 52 4.21 0.67 2.96
CA LEU A 52 4.71 0.06 4.20
C LEU A 52 5.11 -1.41 4.02
N ILE A 53 4.37 -2.16 3.20
CA ILE A 53 4.72 -3.55 2.87
C ILE A 53 6.04 -3.60 2.11
N GLU A 54 6.22 -2.71 1.14
CA GLU A 54 7.46 -2.64 0.36
C GLU A 54 8.67 -2.23 1.23
N GLU A 55 8.50 -1.24 2.09
CA GLU A 55 9.53 -0.83 3.06
C GLU A 55 9.90 -1.97 4.02
N ASN A 56 8.90 -2.69 4.56
CA ASN A 56 9.16 -3.84 5.42
C ASN A 56 9.89 -4.96 4.69
N LYS A 57 9.53 -5.27 3.43
CA LYS A 57 10.25 -6.26 2.63
C LYS A 57 11.72 -5.89 2.46
N LYS A 58 12.01 -4.62 2.19
CA LYS A 58 13.38 -4.12 2.07
C LYS A 58 14.14 -4.25 3.38
N LEU A 59 13.55 -3.81 4.49
CA LEU A 59 14.17 -3.90 5.82
C LEU A 59 14.48 -5.36 6.21
N VAL A 60 13.55 -6.29 5.98
CA VAL A 60 13.78 -7.71 6.24
C VAL A 60 14.94 -8.26 5.39
N SER A 61 15.03 -7.86 4.12
CA SER A 61 16.15 -8.23 3.25
C SER A 61 17.48 -7.69 3.78
N ASP A 62 17.52 -6.41 4.17
CA ASP A 62 18.73 -5.77 4.72
C ASP A 62 19.16 -6.45 6.02
N ILE A 63 18.22 -6.74 6.92
CA ILE A 63 18.46 -7.50 8.16
C ILE A 63 19.01 -8.89 7.86
N ALA A 64 18.47 -9.60 6.87
CA ALA A 64 18.94 -10.93 6.50
C ALA A 64 20.39 -10.89 5.99
N VAL A 65 20.74 -9.89 5.17
CA VAL A 65 22.11 -9.68 4.70
C VAL A 65 23.06 -9.41 5.86
N LEU A 66 22.72 -8.45 6.73
CA LEU A 66 23.52 -8.10 7.92
C LEU A 66 23.69 -9.30 8.86
N SER A 67 22.60 -9.99 9.18
CA SER A 67 22.63 -11.18 10.05
C SER A 67 23.46 -12.31 9.45
N SER A 68 23.44 -12.47 8.12
CA SER A 68 24.27 -13.47 7.45
C SER A 68 25.76 -13.13 7.53
N ALA A 69 26.13 -11.85 7.40
CA ALA A 69 27.51 -11.39 7.55
C ALA A 69 28.02 -11.62 8.98
N ASP A 70 27.25 -11.19 9.99
CA ASP A 70 27.58 -11.40 11.40
C ASP A 70 27.73 -12.90 11.73
N ARG A 71 26.84 -13.73 11.16
CA ARG A 71 26.90 -15.18 11.34
C ARG A 71 28.12 -15.79 10.65
N ILE A 72 28.49 -15.34 9.46
CA ILE A 72 29.70 -15.80 8.76
C ILE A 72 30.95 -15.42 9.56
N GLU A 73 31.03 -14.18 10.06
CA GLU A 73 32.15 -13.73 10.89
C GLU A 73 32.29 -14.57 12.15
N LYS A 74 31.16 -14.86 12.82
CA LYS A 74 31.15 -15.71 14.01
C LYS A 74 31.70 -17.13 13.73
N ILE A 75 31.22 -17.78 12.66
CA ILE A 75 31.72 -19.12 12.28
C ILE A 75 33.21 -19.06 11.90
N ALA A 76 33.61 -18.03 11.15
CA ALA A 76 35.01 -17.86 10.73
C ALA A 76 35.94 -17.73 11.95
N VAL A 77 35.58 -16.93 12.94
CA VAL A 77 36.41 -16.70 14.14
C VAL A 77 36.32 -17.87 15.12
N GLU A 78 35.12 -18.33 15.47
CA GLU A 78 34.91 -19.28 16.56
C GLU A 78 35.15 -20.74 16.15
N GLU A 79 34.73 -21.14 14.95
CA GLU A 79 34.80 -22.53 14.50
C GLU A 79 36.02 -22.80 13.61
N LEU A 80 36.35 -21.87 12.72
CA LEU A 80 37.44 -22.01 11.76
C LEU A 80 38.75 -21.39 12.23
N GLY A 81 38.75 -20.65 13.34
CA GLY A 81 39.94 -19.98 13.89
C GLY A 81 40.54 -18.93 12.95
N MET A 82 39.75 -18.42 12.01
CA MET A 82 40.17 -17.40 11.06
C MET A 82 40.24 -16.04 11.74
N HIS A 83 41.18 -15.21 11.30
CA HIS A 83 41.31 -13.82 11.70
C HIS A 83 41.43 -12.93 10.47
N LYS A 84 41.30 -11.62 10.65
CA LYS A 84 41.62 -10.68 9.57
C LYS A 84 43.08 -10.84 9.19
N ALA A 85 43.33 -11.03 7.90
CA ALA A 85 44.68 -11.18 7.37
C ALA A 85 45.49 -9.90 7.62
N GLU A 86 46.67 -10.06 8.18
CA GLU A 86 47.66 -8.99 8.27
C GLU A 86 48.53 -8.96 7.01
N THR A 87 49.37 -7.92 6.87
CA THR A 87 50.20 -7.75 5.65
C THR A 87 51.13 -8.94 5.42
N GLU A 88 51.52 -9.62 6.50
CA GLU A 88 52.39 -10.80 6.51
C GLU A 88 51.68 -12.06 5.99
N ASP A 89 50.35 -12.13 6.10
CA ASP A 89 49.53 -13.27 5.67
C ASP A 89 49.21 -13.23 4.17
N ILE A 90 49.53 -12.14 3.47
CA ILE A 90 49.15 -11.91 2.07
C ILE A 90 50.26 -12.38 1.13
N VAL A 91 50.06 -13.55 0.52
CA VAL A 91 50.92 -14.05 -0.57
C VAL A 91 50.37 -13.60 -1.92
N ARG A 92 51.09 -12.71 -2.62
CA ARG A 92 50.74 -12.28 -3.97
C ARG A 92 51.48 -13.14 -5.00
N VAL A 93 50.72 -13.92 -5.78
CA VAL A 93 51.26 -14.71 -6.89
C VAL A 93 50.99 -14.00 -8.20
N GLU A 94 52.05 -13.63 -8.93
CA GLU A 94 51.95 -13.14 -10.30
C GLU A 94 52.09 -14.32 -11.27
N MET A 95 51.06 -14.53 -12.10
CA MET A 95 51.11 -15.58 -13.12
C MET A 95 51.86 -15.07 -14.35
N THR A 96 53.10 -15.50 -14.51
CA THR A 96 53.84 -15.35 -15.77
C THR A 96 53.28 -16.36 -16.76
N GLY A 97 52.46 -15.89 -17.71
CA GLY A 97 51.86 -16.76 -18.73
C GLY A 97 52.90 -17.32 -19.68
N GLU A 98 53.33 -18.56 -19.48
CA GLU A 98 53.96 -19.33 -20.56
C GLU A 98 52.86 -19.80 -21.53
N LYS A 99 52.83 -19.15 -22.70
CA LYS A 99 52.10 -19.66 -23.86
C LYS A 99 52.80 -20.93 -24.33
N LYS A 100 52.11 -22.06 -24.26
CA LYS A 100 52.49 -23.30 -24.94
C LYS A 100 51.52 -23.59 -26.07
#